data_AF-A0A5M3N6W1-F1
#
_entry.id   AF-A0A5M3N6W1-F1
#
_cell.length_a   1.000
_cell.length_b   1.000
_cell.length_c   1.000
_cell.angle_alpha   90.00
_cell.angle_beta   90.00
_cell.angle_gamma   90.00
#
_symmetry.space_group_name_H-M   'P 1'
#
loop_
_entity.id
_entity.type
_entity.pdbx_description
1 polymer ?
#
loop_
_entity_poly.entity_id
_entity_poly.type
_entity_poly.pdbx_seq_one_letter_code
_entity_poly.pdbx_strand_id
1 'polypeptide(L)'
;MPSLVATSRVTVFKTARSLLDAYGKDLKACAGPANIILPIAEKACYANDGRNTWLIYKKSEISSPLLILSCTQGDMGAYPIFIFTPLSIAELQHEDIDGAVRELCQTLLGAVERKRVYSVFAVKPVAETFATVWSEVSGVAAIPEPYYDATFSYCTKSSITRSHSYRPDLVFELRRGQYEDIEGIAMLCRDFSRTSEPFVLDLDEAHREAQILVEKQQVWVHTVQRGDAPPEIASLVAVTRSAGDSAAITKVFTSNKWRQLGCAERLVRRVCNQLLREKERVVLYVGNNNPAAKVYGRVGFKGLGGSTPVEGVEPWSEIGFDRNQVELGQW
;
A
#
# COMPACT_ATOMS: atom_id res chain seq x y z
N MET A 1 -15.81 16.27 42.78
CA MET A 1 -15.50 14.85 42.49
C MET A 1 -14.29 14.83 41.58
N PRO A 2 -13.20 14.11 41.90
CA PRO A 2 -12.09 13.98 40.96
C PRO A 2 -12.60 13.19 39.74
N SER A 3 -12.52 13.80 38.57
CA SER A 3 -12.67 13.13 37.28
C SER A 3 -11.69 11.96 37.25
N LEU A 4 -12.19 10.73 37.12
CA LEU A 4 -11.38 9.56 36.81
C LEU A 4 -10.80 9.82 35.41
N VAL A 5 -9.57 10.30 35.36
CA VAL A 5 -8.84 10.48 34.09
C VAL A 5 -8.68 9.08 33.51
N ALA A 6 -9.45 8.78 32.47
CA ALA A 6 -9.32 7.53 31.74
C ALA A 6 -7.88 7.43 31.22
N THR A 7 -7.14 6.43 31.68
CA THR A 7 -5.75 6.22 31.26
C THR A 7 -5.76 5.56 29.88
N SER A 8 -5.58 6.36 28.84
CA SER A 8 -5.13 5.88 27.53
C SER A 8 -3.81 5.13 27.68
N ARG A 9 -3.61 4.09 26.86
CA ARG A 9 -2.37 3.31 26.89
C ARG A 9 -2.00 2.80 25.51
N VAL A 10 -0.86 3.24 25.02
CA VAL A 10 -0.19 2.60 23.89
C VAL A 10 0.38 1.26 24.34
N THR A 11 0.06 0.20 23.59
CA THR A 11 0.64 -1.14 23.78
C THR A 11 1.64 -1.43 22.68
N VAL A 12 2.84 -1.90 23.06
CA VAL A 12 3.93 -2.23 22.13
C VAL A 12 3.96 -3.74 21.89
N PHE A 13 3.98 -4.14 20.62
CA PHE A 13 4.17 -5.52 20.19
C PHE A 13 5.49 -5.61 19.42
N LYS A 14 6.34 -6.57 19.80
CA LYS A 14 7.62 -6.85 19.13
C LYS A 14 7.58 -8.09 18.22
N THR A 15 6.45 -8.80 18.21
CA THR A 15 6.25 -9.95 17.31
C THR A 15 4.89 -9.85 16.63
N ALA A 16 4.83 -10.22 15.35
CA ALA A 16 3.58 -10.20 14.60
C ALA A 16 2.55 -11.16 15.18
N ARG A 17 3.01 -12.30 15.74
CA ARG A 17 2.14 -13.28 16.42
C ARG A 17 1.41 -12.63 17.58
N SER A 18 2.13 -11.94 18.47
CA SER A 18 1.50 -11.25 19.61
C SER A 18 0.51 -10.17 19.19
N LEU A 19 0.79 -9.44 18.09
CA LEU A 19 -0.16 -8.48 17.52
C LEU A 19 -1.42 -9.19 17.01
N LEU A 20 -1.27 -10.26 16.22
CA LEU A 20 -2.39 -10.95 15.60
C LEU A 20 -3.23 -11.75 16.60
N ASP A 21 -2.63 -12.28 17.67
CA ASP A 21 -3.36 -12.93 18.75
C ASP A 21 -4.27 -11.91 19.48
N ALA A 22 -3.79 -10.67 19.64
CA ALA A 22 -4.54 -9.60 20.32
C ALA A 22 -5.57 -8.90 19.42
N TYR A 23 -5.19 -8.57 18.18
CA TYR A 23 -5.94 -7.66 17.28
C TYR A 23 -6.17 -8.22 15.87
N GLY A 24 -5.85 -9.50 15.64
CA GLY A 24 -6.03 -10.12 14.33
C GLY A 24 -7.48 -10.18 13.88
N LYS A 25 -8.44 -10.25 14.82
CA LYS A 25 -9.87 -10.21 14.49
C LYS A 25 -10.28 -8.83 13.96
N ASP A 26 -9.85 -7.75 14.60
CA ASP A 26 -10.15 -6.37 14.19
C ASP A 26 -9.53 -6.07 12.81
N LEU A 27 -8.26 -6.44 12.61
CA LEU A 27 -7.58 -6.28 11.32
C LEU A 27 -8.29 -7.05 10.19
N LYS A 28 -8.79 -8.26 10.47
CA LYS A 28 -9.52 -9.08 9.49
C LYS A 28 -10.92 -8.53 9.19
N ALA A 29 -11.63 -8.02 10.19
CA ALA A 29 -12.92 -7.37 10.00
C ALA A 29 -12.82 -6.15 9.05
N CYS A 30 -11.65 -5.49 9.04
CA CYS A 30 -11.35 -4.36 8.17
C CYS A 30 -10.26 -4.67 7.12
N ALA A 31 -10.20 -5.92 6.60
CA ALA A 31 -9.09 -6.38 5.75
C ALA A 31 -8.80 -5.54 4.49
N GLY A 32 -9.77 -4.76 4.01
CA GLY A 32 -9.59 -3.80 2.91
C GLY A 32 -8.64 -2.66 3.30
N PRO A 33 -9.06 -1.71 4.15
CA PRO A 33 -8.19 -0.62 4.60
C PRO A 33 -6.98 -1.08 5.42
N ALA A 34 -7.10 -2.19 6.17
CA ALA A 34 -5.99 -2.78 6.93
C ALA A 34 -4.95 -3.49 6.05
N ASN A 35 -5.09 -3.48 4.72
CA ASN A 35 -4.20 -4.20 3.81
C ASN A 35 -2.74 -3.68 3.82
N ILE A 36 -2.50 -2.47 4.32
CA ILE A 36 -1.14 -1.95 4.58
C ILE A 36 -0.43 -2.63 5.78
N ILE A 37 -1.18 -3.27 6.70
CA ILE A 37 -0.61 -3.87 7.92
C ILE A 37 -0.83 -5.37 7.98
N LEU A 38 -2.06 -5.85 7.74
CA LEU A 38 -2.43 -7.25 7.96
C LEU A 38 -1.58 -8.26 7.16
N PRO A 39 -1.37 -8.11 5.83
CA PRO A 39 -0.51 -9.01 5.06
C PRO A 39 0.95 -9.03 5.55
N ILE A 40 1.45 -7.87 6.02
CA ILE A 40 2.81 -7.76 6.55
C ILE A 40 2.91 -8.53 7.87
N ALA A 41 1.94 -8.36 8.77
CA ALA A 41 1.89 -9.09 10.03
C ALA A 41 1.78 -10.60 9.80
N GLU A 42 0.90 -11.06 8.90
CA GLU A 42 0.75 -12.49 8.60
C GLU A 42 2.05 -13.10 8.03
N LYS A 43 2.74 -12.39 7.14
CA LYS A 43 4.04 -12.83 6.60
C LYS A 43 5.12 -12.83 7.68
N ALA A 44 5.16 -11.81 8.54
CA ALA A 44 6.14 -11.67 9.60
C ALA A 44 5.96 -12.73 10.73
N CYS A 45 4.81 -13.40 10.84
CA CYS A 45 4.66 -14.54 11.75
C CYS A 45 5.60 -15.71 11.44
N TYR A 46 6.11 -15.80 10.21
CA TYR A 46 7.04 -16.85 9.77
C TYR A 46 8.51 -16.40 9.80
N ALA A 47 8.78 -15.10 9.99
CA ALA A 47 10.10 -14.51 10.01
C ALA A 47 10.31 -13.74 11.32
N ASN A 48 10.90 -14.40 12.33
CA ASN A 48 11.17 -13.77 13.62
C ASN A 48 12.57 -13.14 13.63
N ASP A 49 12.68 -11.90 13.15
CA ASP A 49 13.94 -11.17 13.10
C ASP A 49 14.09 -10.10 14.19
N GLY A 50 13.07 -9.87 15.01
CA GLY A 50 13.06 -8.87 16.08
C GLY A 50 13.14 -7.41 15.61
N ARG A 51 13.10 -7.14 14.30
CA ARG A 51 13.22 -5.79 13.74
C ARG A 51 11.88 -5.06 13.64
N ASN A 52 10.79 -5.79 13.75
CA ASN A 52 9.45 -5.28 13.57
C ASN A 52 8.86 -4.78 14.90
N THR A 53 8.24 -3.60 14.86
CA THR A 53 7.53 -3.02 16.01
C THR A 53 6.14 -2.58 15.57
N TRP A 54 5.14 -2.94 16.37
CA TRP A 54 3.76 -2.48 16.19
C TRP A 54 3.28 -1.80 17.46
N LEU A 55 2.55 -0.70 17.30
CA LEU A 55 1.99 0.07 18.39
C LEU A 55 0.48 0.14 18.24
N ILE A 56 -0.23 -0.07 19.33
CA ILE A 56 -1.70 -0.01 19.35
C ILE A 56 -2.12 1.05 20.35
N TYR A 57 -2.81 2.07 19.86
CA TYR A 57 -3.51 3.02 20.72
C TYR A 57 -4.97 2.61 20.85
N LYS A 58 -5.44 2.52 22.09
CA LYS A 58 -6.84 2.26 22.43
C LYS A 58 -7.29 3.18 23.55
N LYS A 59 -8.56 3.58 23.49
CA LYS A 59 -9.23 4.24 24.61
C LYS A 59 -9.61 3.19 25.65
N SER A 60 -9.56 3.53 26.94
CA SER A 60 -9.79 2.56 28.04
C SER A 60 -11.18 1.91 27.99
N GLU A 61 -12.15 2.62 27.42
CA GLU A 61 -13.57 2.22 27.37
C GLU A 61 -13.93 1.39 26.13
N ILE A 62 -13.05 1.32 25.13
CA ILE A 62 -13.32 0.69 23.84
C ILE A 62 -12.45 -0.56 23.68
N SER A 63 -13.07 -1.69 23.30
CA SER A 63 -12.35 -2.93 23.03
C SER A 63 -11.54 -2.88 21.74
N SER A 64 -12.08 -2.21 20.72
CA SER A 64 -11.46 -2.03 19.41
C SER A 64 -10.32 -0.99 19.46
N PRO A 65 -9.21 -1.22 18.73
CA PRO A 65 -8.13 -0.24 18.62
C PRO A 65 -8.58 0.99 17.84
N LEU A 66 -8.16 2.18 18.28
CA LEU A 66 -8.39 3.42 17.54
C LEU A 66 -7.34 3.61 16.44
N LEU A 67 -6.07 3.32 16.75
CA LEU A 67 -4.97 3.38 15.79
C LEU A 67 -4.04 2.18 15.94
N ILE A 68 -3.61 1.64 14.81
CA ILE A 68 -2.60 0.60 14.71
C ILE A 68 -1.46 1.12 13.84
N LEU A 69 -0.27 1.22 14.43
CA LEU A 69 0.95 1.65 13.76
C LEU A 69 1.87 0.45 13.53
N SER A 70 2.44 0.37 12.33
CA SER A 70 3.40 -0.64 11.91
C SER A 70 4.72 0.01 11.49
N CYS A 71 5.82 -0.37 12.16
CA CYS A 71 7.19 -0.03 11.80
C CYS A 71 7.94 -1.33 11.50
N THR A 72 8.03 -1.69 10.22
CA THR A 72 8.42 -3.06 9.79
C THR A 72 9.36 -3.07 8.60
N GLN A 73 9.98 -4.21 8.32
CA GLN A 73 10.91 -4.39 7.20
C GLN A 73 10.44 -5.51 6.26
N GLY A 74 10.61 -5.29 4.95
CA GLY A 74 10.37 -6.26 3.89
C GLY A 74 11.67 -6.81 3.28
N ASP A 75 11.53 -7.55 2.19
CA ASP A 75 12.67 -8.21 1.50
C ASP A 75 13.59 -7.20 0.80
N MET A 76 13.07 -6.02 0.48
CA MET A 76 13.76 -4.92 -0.21
C MET A 76 14.27 -3.84 0.76
N GLY A 77 13.78 -3.79 2.00
CA GLY A 77 14.17 -2.74 2.94
C GLY A 77 13.09 -2.40 3.94
N ALA A 78 13.36 -1.37 4.74
CA ALA A 78 12.42 -0.79 5.67
C ALA A 78 11.17 -0.27 4.94
N TYR A 79 9.97 -0.54 5.46
CA TYR A 79 8.73 0.08 4.97
C TYR A 79 8.50 1.46 5.58
N PRO A 80 7.62 2.30 5.00
CA PRO A 80 7.11 3.48 5.68
C PRO A 80 6.47 3.11 7.02
N ILE A 81 6.27 4.12 7.88
CA ILE A 81 5.34 3.95 8.99
C ILE A 81 3.93 3.82 8.41
N PHE A 82 3.31 2.65 8.57
CA PHE A 82 1.92 2.46 8.18
C PHE A 82 1.02 2.69 9.39
N ILE A 83 -0.02 3.50 9.23
CA ILE A 83 -1.03 3.70 10.28
C ILE A 83 -2.40 3.36 9.72
N PHE A 84 -3.10 2.47 10.42
CA PHE A 84 -4.46 2.06 10.12
C PHE A 84 -5.39 2.48 11.26
N THR A 85 -6.60 2.87 10.90
CA THR A 85 -7.74 3.07 11.80
C THR A 85 -8.95 2.33 11.23
N PRO A 86 -9.76 1.67 12.08
CA PRO A 86 -11.03 1.08 11.64
C PRO A 86 -12.12 2.14 11.42
N LEU A 87 -11.88 3.40 11.83
CA LEU A 87 -12.84 4.48 11.71
C LEU A 87 -12.82 5.12 10.32
N SER A 88 -14.00 5.48 9.83
CA SER A 88 -14.16 6.34 8.66
C SER A 88 -13.69 7.77 8.95
N ILE A 89 -13.42 8.54 7.90
CA ILE A 89 -13.05 9.96 8.03
C ILE A 89 -14.09 10.79 8.80
N ALA A 90 -15.38 10.49 8.62
CA ALA A 90 -16.44 11.19 9.35
C ALA A 90 -16.37 10.89 10.86
N GLU A 91 -16.11 9.65 11.25
CA GLU A 91 -15.95 9.25 12.65
C GLU A 91 -14.67 9.85 13.26
N LEU A 92 -13.57 9.93 12.50
CA LEU A 92 -12.32 10.55 12.97
C LEU A 92 -12.48 12.01 13.41
N GLN A 93 -13.45 12.75 12.88
CA GLN A 93 -13.72 14.14 13.27
C GLN A 93 -14.25 14.27 14.71
N HIS A 94 -14.75 13.18 15.28
CA HIS A 94 -15.29 13.14 16.64
C HIS A 94 -14.30 12.54 17.65
N GLU A 95 -13.09 12.21 17.21
CA GLU A 95 -12.06 11.56 18.01
C GLU A 95 -10.91 12.52 18.31
N ASP A 96 -10.26 12.33 19.46
CA ASP A 96 -9.01 13.04 19.80
C ASP A 96 -7.82 12.36 19.11
N ILE A 97 -7.69 12.63 17.81
CA ILE A 97 -6.62 12.06 16.98
C ILE A 97 -5.26 12.69 17.32
N ASP A 98 -5.19 13.97 17.68
CA ASP A 98 -3.91 14.61 18.07
C ASP A 98 -3.32 13.95 19.31
N GLY A 99 -4.11 13.81 20.39
CA GLY A 99 -3.65 13.16 21.61
C GLY A 99 -3.22 11.71 21.37
N ALA A 100 -4.02 10.95 20.63
CA ALA A 100 -3.71 9.56 20.28
C ALA A 100 -2.40 9.42 19.47
N VAL A 101 -2.22 10.27 18.46
CA VAL A 101 -1.02 10.28 17.62
C VAL A 101 0.21 10.74 18.41
N ARG A 102 0.06 11.68 19.34
CA ARG A 102 1.14 12.16 20.21
C ARG A 102 1.68 11.06 21.12
N GLU A 103 0.80 10.30 21.76
CA GLU A 103 1.23 9.14 22.55
C GLU A 103 1.92 8.07 21.68
N LEU A 104 1.41 7.81 20.48
CA LEU A 104 2.05 6.89 19.53
C LEU A 104 3.45 7.37 19.14
N CYS A 105 3.62 8.66 18.81
CA CYS A 105 4.92 9.24 18.43
C CYS A 105 5.93 9.17 19.58
N GLN A 106 5.53 9.53 20.80
CA GLN A 106 6.39 9.43 21.98
C GLN A 106 6.81 7.98 22.25
N THR A 107 5.87 7.04 22.15
CA THR A 107 6.15 5.62 22.33
C THR A 107 7.06 5.10 21.22
N LEU A 108 6.84 5.52 19.96
CA LEU A 108 7.65 5.13 18.82
C LEU A 108 9.09 5.64 18.96
N LEU A 109 9.28 6.90 19.37
CA LEU A 109 10.61 7.48 19.58
C LEU A 109 11.44 6.73 20.64
N GLY A 110 10.77 6.16 21.65
CA GLY A 110 11.41 5.29 22.64
C GLY A 110 11.63 3.85 22.17
N ALA A 111 10.99 3.42 21.08
CA ALA A 111 10.95 2.01 20.65
C ALA A 111 11.82 1.72 19.42
N VAL A 112 12.15 2.73 18.60
CA VAL A 112 12.97 2.61 17.38
C VAL A 112 13.88 3.83 17.23
N GLU A 113 14.95 3.69 16.43
CA GLU A 113 15.82 4.82 16.11
C GLU A 113 15.08 5.86 15.27
N ARG A 114 15.34 7.15 15.52
CA ARG A 114 14.68 8.25 14.82
C ARG A 114 14.82 8.16 13.30
N LYS A 115 16.02 7.85 12.82
CA LYS A 115 16.34 7.73 11.39
C LYS A 115 15.52 6.66 10.66
N ARG A 116 14.91 5.72 11.40
CA ARG A 116 14.03 4.69 10.84
C ARG A 116 12.72 5.29 10.30
N VAL A 117 12.26 6.42 10.82
CA VAL A 117 10.98 7.03 10.45
C VAL A 117 11.18 8.00 9.30
N TYR A 118 11.28 7.48 8.07
CA TYR A 118 11.57 8.29 6.87
C TYR A 118 10.31 8.79 6.14
N SER A 119 9.18 8.10 6.29
CA SER A 119 7.86 8.55 5.84
C SER A 119 6.75 7.87 6.65
N VAL A 120 5.55 8.46 6.60
CA VAL A 120 4.30 7.86 7.11
C VAL A 120 3.31 7.73 5.97
N PHE A 121 2.60 6.60 5.88
CA PHE A 121 1.50 6.37 4.94
C PHE A 121 0.24 5.92 5.66
N ALA A 122 -0.81 6.73 5.57
CA ALA A 122 -2.09 6.51 6.25
C ALA A 122 -3.24 7.24 5.54
N VAL A 123 -4.48 7.09 6.05
CA VAL A 123 -5.58 7.97 5.68
C VAL A 123 -5.20 9.43 5.97
N LYS A 124 -5.53 10.34 5.05
CA LYS A 124 -4.90 11.67 4.97
C LYS A 124 -4.89 12.45 6.30
N PRO A 125 -6.01 12.59 7.04
CA PRO A 125 -6.00 13.30 8.32
C PRO A 125 -5.06 12.69 9.37
N VAL A 126 -4.89 11.35 9.37
CA VAL A 126 -3.99 10.67 10.31
C VAL A 126 -2.53 10.87 9.88
N ALA A 127 -2.24 10.83 8.58
CA ALA A 127 -0.89 11.07 8.06
C ALA A 127 -0.41 12.50 8.38
N GLU A 128 -1.26 13.50 8.15
CA GLU A 128 -0.96 14.92 8.42
C GLU A 128 -0.73 15.18 9.91
N THR A 129 -1.60 14.65 10.77
CA THR A 129 -1.43 14.75 12.22
C THR A 129 -0.16 14.05 12.68
N PHE A 130 0.13 12.84 12.16
CA PHE A 130 1.38 12.13 12.48
C PHE A 130 2.61 12.92 12.05
N ALA A 131 2.64 13.45 10.83
CA ALA A 131 3.77 14.21 10.34
C ALA A 131 4.06 15.45 11.20
N THR A 132 3.00 16.19 11.58
CA THR A 132 3.10 17.35 12.46
C THR A 132 3.65 16.96 13.83
N VAL A 133 3.00 16.00 14.49
CA VAL A 133 3.35 15.61 15.85
C VAL A 133 4.71 14.91 15.93
N TRP A 134 5.05 14.08 14.94
CA TRP A 134 6.38 13.47 14.85
C TRP A 134 7.47 14.52 14.67
N SER A 135 7.22 15.58 13.88
CA SER A 135 8.16 16.68 13.71
C SER A 135 8.42 17.41 15.04
N GLU A 136 7.36 17.68 15.81
CA GLU A 136 7.47 18.31 17.13
C GLU A 136 8.25 17.45 18.13
N VAL A 137 7.92 16.16 18.22
CA VAL A 137 8.47 15.26 19.24
C VAL A 137 9.88 14.80 18.91
N SER A 138 10.18 14.57 17.63
CA SER A 138 11.48 14.04 17.19
C SER A 138 12.48 15.13 16.78
N GLY A 139 12.01 16.33 16.44
CA GLY A 139 12.82 17.41 15.86
C GLY A 139 13.19 17.21 14.39
N VAL A 140 12.64 16.20 13.71
CA VAL A 140 12.85 15.96 12.27
C VAL A 140 11.69 16.53 11.49
N ALA A 141 11.96 17.57 10.69
CA ALA A 141 10.91 18.24 9.92
C ALA A 141 10.28 17.30 8.89
N ALA A 142 8.95 17.33 8.80
CA ALA A 142 8.22 16.83 7.64
C ALA A 142 8.56 17.65 6.40
N ILE A 143 8.60 16.99 5.24
CA ILE A 143 8.73 17.71 3.97
C ILE A 143 7.40 18.40 3.62
N PRO A 144 7.41 19.55 2.92
CA PRO A 144 6.18 20.28 2.60
C PRO A 144 5.25 19.54 1.64
N GLU A 145 5.82 18.89 0.62
CA GLU A 145 5.05 18.19 -0.42
C GLU A 145 5.06 16.69 -0.14
N PRO A 146 3.89 16.02 -0.07
CA PRO A 146 3.84 14.59 0.18
C PRO A 146 4.53 13.81 -0.95
N TYR A 147 5.19 12.71 -0.61
CA TYR A 147 5.76 11.78 -1.60
C TYR A 147 4.64 11.16 -2.46
N TYR A 148 3.47 10.93 -1.87
CA TYR A 148 2.35 10.35 -2.60
C TYR A 148 1.00 10.78 -2.03
N ASP A 149 0.22 11.50 -2.83
CA ASP A 149 -1.18 11.79 -2.53
C ASP A 149 -2.10 10.92 -3.38
N ALA A 150 -2.91 10.09 -2.72
CA ALA A 150 -3.65 9.02 -3.38
C ALA A 150 -5.10 8.91 -2.92
N THR A 151 -5.89 8.25 -3.77
CA THR A 151 -7.23 7.77 -3.47
C THR A 151 -7.17 6.26 -3.28
N PHE A 152 -7.52 5.78 -2.09
CA PHE A 152 -7.80 4.37 -1.85
C PHE A 152 -9.08 3.98 -2.57
N SER A 153 -9.01 2.92 -3.38
CA SER A 153 -10.15 2.44 -4.17
C SER A 153 -10.22 0.93 -4.13
N TYR A 154 -11.40 0.39 -4.43
CA TYR A 154 -11.67 -1.03 -4.45
C TYR A 154 -12.52 -1.45 -5.66
N CYS A 155 -12.37 -2.70 -6.04
CA CYS A 155 -13.12 -3.41 -7.06
C CYS A 155 -13.67 -4.71 -6.46
N THR A 156 -14.92 -5.05 -6.77
CA THR A 156 -15.60 -6.26 -6.29
C THR A 156 -16.14 -7.08 -7.47
N LYS A 157 -16.63 -8.28 -7.20
CA LYS A 157 -17.36 -9.12 -8.19
C LYS A 157 -18.53 -8.36 -8.85
N SER A 158 -19.18 -7.45 -8.12
CA SER A 158 -20.32 -6.68 -8.62
C SER A 158 -19.93 -5.44 -9.41
N SER A 159 -18.71 -4.91 -9.23
CA SER A 159 -18.26 -3.70 -9.93
C SER A 159 -17.35 -3.99 -11.12
N ILE A 160 -16.74 -5.18 -11.20
CA ILE A 160 -15.83 -5.53 -12.29
C ILE A 160 -16.54 -5.58 -13.65
N THR A 161 -15.94 -4.93 -14.65
CA THR A 161 -16.50 -4.86 -16.01
C THR A 161 -16.02 -6.03 -16.88
N ARG A 162 -16.90 -6.53 -17.75
CA ARG A 162 -16.59 -7.63 -18.70
C ARG A 162 -16.09 -7.17 -20.06
N SER A 163 -15.87 -5.87 -20.27
CA SER A 163 -15.49 -5.34 -21.58
C SER A 163 -14.08 -5.78 -21.98
N HIS A 164 -13.90 -6.14 -23.25
CA HIS A 164 -12.61 -6.46 -23.84
C HIS A 164 -12.26 -5.43 -24.92
N SER A 165 -11.08 -4.83 -24.81
CA SER A 165 -10.51 -4.07 -25.93
C SER A 165 -9.90 -5.05 -26.92
N TYR A 166 -10.62 -5.34 -28.00
CA TYR A 166 -10.11 -6.16 -29.11
C TYR A 166 -9.12 -5.35 -29.95
N ARG A 167 -7.99 -5.97 -30.31
CA ARG A 167 -6.94 -5.39 -31.15
C ARG A 167 -6.45 -6.47 -32.13
N PRO A 168 -6.95 -6.48 -33.38
CA PRO A 168 -6.60 -7.53 -34.35
C PRO A 168 -5.13 -7.46 -34.77
N ASP A 169 -4.47 -6.32 -34.57
CA ASP A 169 -3.08 -6.05 -34.94
C ASP A 169 -2.05 -6.58 -33.92
N LEU A 170 -2.51 -7.12 -32.78
CA LEU A 170 -1.64 -7.55 -31.68
C LEU A 170 -1.92 -9.00 -31.31
N VAL A 171 -0.87 -9.81 -31.32
CA VAL A 171 -0.87 -11.09 -30.60
C VAL A 171 -0.40 -10.80 -29.18
N PHE A 172 -1.14 -11.26 -28.18
CA PHE A 172 -0.79 -10.99 -26.79
C PHE A 172 -1.18 -12.14 -25.85
N GLU A 173 -0.48 -12.24 -24.73
CA GLU A 173 -0.77 -13.17 -23.65
C GLU A 173 -0.84 -12.44 -22.31
N LEU A 174 -1.76 -12.85 -21.44
CA LEU A 174 -1.92 -12.34 -20.08
C LEU A 174 -1.72 -13.49 -19.10
N ARG A 175 -0.59 -13.51 -18.39
CA ARG A 175 -0.22 -14.61 -17.50
C ARG A 175 0.57 -14.13 -16.29
N ARG A 176 0.86 -15.05 -15.37
CA ARG A 176 1.83 -14.80 -14.29
C ARG A 176 3.23 -14.66 -14.88
N GLY A 177 4.06 -13.87 -14.22
CA GLY A 177 5.48 -13.77 -14.54
C GLY A 177 6.20 -15.08 -14.25
N GLN A 178 7.17 -15.39 -15.10
CA GLN A 178 8.04 -16.57 -15.07
C GLN A 178 9.50 -16.12 -14.97
N TYR A 179 10.43 -17.05 -14.75
CA TYR A 179 11.84 -16.72 -14.57
C TYR A 179 12.44 -16.06 -15.82
N GLU A 180 11.97 -16.44 -17.00
CA GLU A 180 12.38 -15.90 -18.29
C GLU A 180 11.94 -14.44 -18.48
N ASP A 181 10.95 -13.98 -17.70
CA ASP A 181 10.44 -12.61 -17.76
C ASP A 181 11.21 -11.62 -16.87
N ILE A 182 12.11 -12.10 -16.00
CA ILE A 182 12.73 -11.29 -14.94
C ILE A 182 13.35 -10.01 -15.50
N GLU A 183 14.07 -10.09 -16.61
CA GLU A 183 14.71 -8.92 -17.23
C GLU A 183 13.68 -7.88 -17.69
N GLY A 184 12.62 -8.32 -18.38
CA GLY A 184 11.56 -7.42 -18.84
C GLY A 184 10.76 -6.81 -17.66
N ILE A 185 10.54 -7.59 -16.60
CA ILE A 185 9.90 -7.11 -15.37
C ILE A 185 10.80 -6.08 -14.66
N ALA A 186 12.10 -6.34 -14.54
CA ALA A 186 13.08 -5.46 -13.91
C ALA A 186 13.11 -4.09 -14.60
N MET A 187 13.13 -4.08 -15.95
CA MET A 187 13.07 -2.85 -16.71
C MET A 187 11.79 -2.04 -16.44
N LEU A 188 10.63 -2.70 -16.39
CA LEU A 188 9.38 -2.04 -16.03
C LEU A 188 9.32 -1.58 -14.57
N CYS A 189 9.93 -2.32 -13.63
CA CYS A 189 10.04 -1.93 -12.23
C CYS A 189 10.87 -0.66 -12.06
N ARG A 190 12.03 -0.60 -12.74
CA ARG A 190 12.91 0.58 -12.76
C ARG A 190 12.23 1.80 -13.37
N ASP A 191 11.53 1.62 -14.49
CA ASP A 191 10.81 2.72 -15.14
C ASP A 191 9.61 3.19 -14.32
N PHE A 192 8.96 2.29 -13.57
CA PHE A 192 7.94 2.66 -12.59
C PHE A 192 8.54 3.48 -11.44
N SER A 193 9.64 3.03 -10.82
CA SER A 193 10.24 3.70 -9.66
C SER A 193 10.72 5.11 -9.97
N ARG A 194 11.17 5.36 -11.20
CA ARG A 194 11.52 6.71 -11.70
C ARG A 194 10.36 7.70 -11.72
N THR A 195 9.13 7.24 -11.56
CA THR A 195 7.93 8.08 -11.45
C THR A 195 7.49 8.28 -9.99
N SER A 196 8.28 7.81 -9.03
CA SER A 196 7.93 7.73 -7.60
C SER A 196 9.10 8.13 -6.71
N GLU A 197 9.73 9.28 -7.01
CA GLU A 197 10.73 9.89 -6.13
C GLU A 197 10.19 9.99 -4.68
N PRO A 198 10.99 9.68 -3.66
CA PRO A 198 12.43 9.40 -3.69
C PRO A 198 12.79 7.91 -3.86
N PHE A 199 11.82 7.03 -4.09
CA PHE A 199 12.00 5.57 -4.10
C PHE A 199 12.42 5.07 -5.49
N VAL A 200 13.56 5.57 -5.98
CA VAL A 200 14.08 5.20 -7.30
C VAL A 200 15.00 4.00 -7.18
N LEU A 201 14.71 2.95 -7.96
CA LEU A 201 15.53 1.76 -8.06
C LEU A 201 16.63 1.95 -9.11
N ASP A 202 17.84 1.52 -8.79
CA ASP A 202 18.84 1.22 -9.81
C ASP A 202 18.50 -0.09 -10.56
N LEU A 203 19.39 -0.51 -11.46
CA LEU A 203 19.14 -1.72 -12.26
C LEU A 203 19.23 -3.00 -11.43
N ASP A 204 20.17 -3.07 -10.49
CA ASP A 204 20.40 -4.25 -9.65
C ASP A 204 19.26 -4.42 -8.65
N GLU A 205 18.80 -3.32 -8.06
CA GLU A 205 17.62 -3.28 -7.18
C GLU A 205 16.34 -3.67 -7.92
N ALA A 206 16.13 -3.17 -9.14
CA ALA A 206 14.98 -3.52 -9.95
C ALA A 206 14.99 -5.00 -10.38
N HIS A 207 16.18 -5.55 -10.69
CA HIS A 207 16.35 -6.97 -10.98
C HIS A 207 16.04 -7.83 -9.76
N ARG A 208 16.55 -7.45 -8.58
CA ARG A 208 16.25 -8.12 -7.31
C ARG A 208 14.75 -8.08 -7.00
N GLU A 209 14.10 -6.95 -7.21
CA GLU A 209 12.66 -6.83 -7.02
C GLU A 209 11.88 -7.77 -7.97
N ALA A 210 12.26 -7.81 -9.25
CA ALA A 210 11.64 -8.69 -10.24
C ALA A 210 11.77 -10.17 -9.85
N GLN A 211 12.95 -10.59 -9.38
CA GLN A 211 13.18 -11.94 -8.86
C GLN A 211 12.23 -12.28 -7.71
N ILE A 212 12.16 -11.41 -6.69
CA ILE A 212 11.27 -11.61 -5.53
C ILE A 212 9.81 -11.71 -5.98
N LEU A 213 9.37 -10.86 -6.91
CA LEU A 213 8.00 -10.88 -7.42
C LEU A 213 7.67 -12.17 -8.18
N VAL A 214 8.60 -12.69 -8.99
CA VAL A 214 8.42 -13.95 -9.74
C VAL A 214 8.44 -15.16 -8.81
N GLU A 215 9.42 -15.24 -7.92
CA GLU A 215 9.57 -16.33 -6.94
C GLU A 215 8.31 -16.45 -6.05
N LYS A 216 7.78 -15.30 -5.60
CA LYS A 216 6.57 -15.26 -4.77
C LYS A 216 5.28 -15.34 -5.57
N GLN A 217 5.36 -15.44 -6.89
CA GLN A 217 4.20 -15.50 -7.79
C GLN A 217 3.26 -14.29 -7.64
N GLN A 218 3.85 -13.11 -7.39
CA GLN A 218 3.16 -11.85 -7.08
C GLN A 218 3.07 -10.90 -8.27
N VAL A 219 3.56 -11.27 -9.45
CA VAL A 219 3.52 -10.44 -10.65
C VAL A 219 2.81 -11.12 -11.82
N TRP A 220 2.01 -10.32 -12.52
CA TRP A 220 1.39 -10.67 -13.79
C TRP A 220 1.94 -9.79 -14.89
N VAL A 221 2.06 -10.36 -16.08
CA VAL A 221 2.63 -9.70 -17.25
C VAL A 221 1.66 -9.75 -18.42
N HIS A 222 1.77 -8.74 -19.28
CA HIS A 222 1.14 -8.71 -20.59
C HIS A 222 2.24 -8.70 -21.64
N THR A 223 2.44 -9.84 -22.28
CA THR A 223 3.38 -9.97 -23.40
C THR A 223 2.66 -9.59 -24.68
N VAL A 224 3.33 -8.83 -25.55
CA VAL A 224 2.75 -8.36 -26.81
C VAL A 224 3.75 -8.60 -27.94
N GLN A 225 3.23 -9.07 -29.07
CA GLN A 225 3.93 -9.24 -30.33
C GLN A 225 3.18 -8.47 -31.44
N ARG A 226 3.95 -7.74 -32.26
CA ARG A 226 3.45 -7.00 -33.42
C ARG A 226 4.20 -7.46 -34.68
N GLY A 227 3.49 -8.12 -35.59
CA GLY A 227 4.09 -8.73 -36.77
C GLY A 227 5.12 -9.80 -36.38
N ASP A 228 6.26 -9.82 -37.08
CA ASP A 228 7.32 -10.82 -36.88
C ASP A 228 8.34 -10.45 -35.79
N ALA A 229 8.12 -9.34 -35.06
CA ALA A 229 8.99 -8.95 -33.96
C ALA A 229 8.89 -9.97 -32.80
N PRO A 230 9.97 -10.16 -31.99
CA PRO A 230 9.88 -11.00 -30.81
C PRO A 230 8.86 -10.45 -29.80
N PRO A 231 8.17 -11.30 -29.03
CA PRO A 231 7.31 -10.87 -27.94
C PRO A 231 8.08 -10.09 -26.88
N GLU A 232 7.48 -9.02 -26.35
CA GLU A 232 8.06 -8.24 -25.25
C GLU A 232 7.04 -7.96 -24.15
N ILE A 233 7.51 -7.69 -22.93
CA ILE A 233 6.65 -7.36 -21.79
C ILE A 233 6.19 -5.91 -21.92
N ALA A 234 4.92 -5.73 -22.29
CA ALA A 234 4.33 -4.42 -22.47
C ALA A 234 3.87 -3.78 -21.15
N SER A 235 3.32 -4.59 -20.25
CA SER A 235 2.78 -4.14 -18.96
C SER A 235 3.01 -5.17 -17.87
N LEU A 236 3.08 -4.70 -16.62
CA LEU A 236 3.04 -5.54 -15.43
C LEU A 236 1.96 -5.08 -14.44
N VAL A 237 1.52 -6.01 -13.60
CA VAL A 237 0.70 -5.78 -12.41
C VAL A 237 1.27 -6.61 -11.26
N ALA A 238 1.67 -5.96 -10.16
CA ALA A 238 2.12 -6.63 -8.95
C ALA A 238 1.01 -6.64 -7.88
N VAL A 239 0.86 -7.77 -7.21
CA VAL A 239 -0.08 -8.03 -6.12
C VAL A 239 0.72 -8.49 -4.91
N THR A 240 1.29 -7.54 -4.17
CA THR A 240 2.27 -7.86 -3.11
C THR A 240 1.67 -7.96 -1.70
N ARG A 241 0.40 -7.55 -1.54
CA ARG A 241 -0.29 -7.53 -0.24
C ARG A 241 -1.62 -8.25 -0.35
N SER A 242 -1.69 -9.50 0.10
CA SER A 242 -2.94 -10.27 0.17
C SER A 242 -3.11 -10.90 1.54
N ALA A 243 -4.28 -10.69 2.14
CA ALA A 243 -4.66 -11.27 3.42
C ALA A 243 -6.18 -11.35 3.51
N GLY A 244 -6.69 -12.41 4.15
CA GLY A 244 -8.13 -12.67 4.28
C GLY A 244 -8.86 -12.53 2.94
N ASP A 245 -9.88 -11.69 2.94
CA ASP A 245 -10.80 -11.49 1.81
C ASP A 245 -10.38 -10.35 0.86
N SER A 246 -9.17 -9.80 1.05
CA SER A 246 -8.64 -8.67 0.28
C SER A 246 -7.29 -8.99 -0.37
N ALA A 247 -7.06 -8.39 -1.54
CA ALA A 247 -5.76 -8.36 -2.20
C ALA A 247 -5.52 -6.97 -2.79
N ALA A 248 -4.33 -6.40 -2.58
CA ALA A 248 -3.97 -5.12 -3.17
C ALA A 248 -3.08 -5.27 -4.39
N ILE A 249 -3.46 -4.56 -5.44
CA ILE A 249 -2.57 -4.21 -6.53
C ILE A 249 -1.69 -3.07 -6.05
N THR A 250 -0.38 -3.27 -6.06
CA THR A 250 0.61 -2.33 -5.54
C THR A 250 1.41 -1.65 -6.63
N LYS A 251 1.62 -2.33 -7.77
CA LYS A 251 2.33 -1.77 -8.91
C LYS A 251 1.57 -2.06 -10.19
N VAL A 252 1.38 -1.04 -11.01
CA VAL A 252 0.88 -1.19 -12.39
C VAL A 252 1.70 -0.27 -13.26
N PHE A 253 2.32 -0.84 -14.29
CA PHE A 253 3.09 -0.06 -15.23
C PHE A 253 2.94 -0.57 -16.64
N THR A 254 3.07 0.34 -17.61
CA THR A 254 3.09 0.05 -19.03
C THR A 254 4.15 0.91 -19.65
N SER A 255 5.09 0.29 -20.36
CA SER A 255 6.17 1.01 -21.03
C SER A 255 5.60 1.98 -22.06
N ASN A 256 6.33 3.07 -22.32
CA ASN A 256 5.85 4.17 -23.16
C ASN A 256 5.40 3.71 -24.55
N LYS A 257 6.10 2.73 -25.14
CA LYS A 257 5.80 2.12 -26.44
C LYS A 257 4.40 1.51 -26.51
N TRP A 258 3.86 1.02 -25.39
CA TRP A 258 2.60 0.27 -25.33
C TRP A 258 1.47 1.00 -24.62
N ARG A 259 1.70 2.25 -24.19
CA ARG A 259 0.66 3.08 -23.57
C ARG A 259 -0.46 3.36 -24.58
N GLN A 260 -1.67 3.59 -24.06
CA GLN A 260 -2.88 3.86 -24.85
C GLN A 260 -3.33 2.72 -25.78
N LEU A 261 -2.66 1.56 -25.78
CA LEU A 261 -3.09 0.37 -26.54
C LEU A 261 -3.95 -0.61 -25.72
N GLY A 262 -4.45 -0.16 -24.56
CA GLY A 262 -5.31 -0.94 -23.66
C GLY A 262 -4.59 -2.01 -22.83
N CYS A 263 -3.26 -2.03 -22.84
CA CYS A 263 -2.43 -3.06 -22.20
C CYS A 263 -2.67 -3.18 -20.68
N ALA A 264 -2.48 -2.08 -19.93
CA ALA A 264 -2.77 -2.05 -18.50
C ALA A 264 -4.21 -2.45 -18.19
N GLU A 265 -5.17 -1.96 -18.97
CA GLU A 265 -6.59 -2.24 -18.73
C GLU A 265 -6.92 -3.73 -18.86
N ARG A 266 -6.44 -4.39 -19.92
CA ARG A 266 -6.61 -5.83 -20.12
C ARG A 266 -5.96 -6.63 -18.99
N LEU A 267 -4.73 -6.26 -18.62
CA LEU A 267 -3.99 -6.96 -17.57
C LEU A 267 -4.63 -6.80 -16.19
N VAL A 268 -4.93 -5.57 -15.77
CA VAL A 268 -5.58 -5.30 -14.47
C VAL A 268 -6.93 -6.00 -14.40
N ARG A 269 -7.75 -5.96 -15.47
CA ARG A 269 -9.02 -6.70 -15.51
C ARG A 269 -8.83 -8.21 -15.38
N ARG A 270 -7.82 -8.79 -16.05
CA ARG A 270 -7.50 -10.22 -15.93
C ARG A 270 -7.10 -10.58 -14.50
N VAL A 271 -6.26 -9.78 -13.87
CA VAL A 271 -5.82 -9.96 -12.48
C VAL A 271 -6.99 -9.85 -11.52
N CYS A 272 -7.82 -8.80 -11.62
CA CYS A 272 -8.99 -8.65 -10.77
C CYS A 272 -9.96 -9.82 -10.93
N ASN A 273 -10.25 -10.26 -12.16
CA ASN A 273 -11.10 -11.43 -12.41
C ASN A 273 -10.54 -12.71 -11.76
N GLN A 274 -9.22 -12.88 -11.73
CA GLN A 274 -8.60 -14.03 -11.10
C GLN A 274 -8.69 -13.94 -9.57
N LEU A 275 -8.31 -12.80 -8.99
CA LEU A 275 -8.31 -12.60 -7.54
C LEU A 275 -9.73 -12.66 -6.95
N LEU A 276 -10.70 -12.04 -7.63
CA LEU A 276 -12.09 -12.03 -7.20
C LEU A 276 -12.77 -13.40 -7.30
N ARG A 277 -12.10 -14.47 -7.75
CA ARG A 277 -12.64 -15.83 -7.56
C ARG A 277 -12.58 -16.25 -6.09
N GLU A 278 -11.53 -15.81 -5.40
CA GLU A 278 -11.18 -16.22 -4.03
C GLU A 278 -11.31 -15.08 -3.01
N LYS A 279 -11.27 -13.82 -3.48
CA LYS A 279 -11.34 -12.62 -2.66
C LYS A 279 -12.68 -11.93 -2.80
N GLU A 280 -13.11 -11.22 -1.76
CA GLU A 280 -14.30 -10.36 -1.82
C GLU A 280 -14.00 -9.05 -2.56
N ARG A 281 -12.80 -8.50 -2.36
CA ARG A 281 -12.38 -7.23 -2.94
C ARG A 281 -10.92 -7.23 -3.37
N VAL A 282 -10.65 -6.46 -4.43
CA VAL A 282 -9.30 -6.07 -4.84
C VAL A 282 -9.17 -4.58 -4.58
N VAL A 283 -8.09 -4.15 -3.92
CA VAL A 283 -7.88 -2.75 -3.53
C VAL A 283 -6.62 -2.19 -4.19
N LEU A 284 -6.51 -0.87 -4.24
CA LEU A 284 -5.29 -0.17 -4.66
C LEU A 284 -5.31 1.28 -4.17
N TYR A 285 -4.17 1.96 -4.33
CA TYR A 285 -4.02 3.39 -4.05
C TYR A 285 -3.62 4.08 -5.35
N VAL A 286 -4.45 4.99 -5.86
CA VAL A 286 -4.18 5.72 -7.12
C VAL A 286 -3.80 7.15 -6.80
N GLY A 287 -2.63 7.59 -7.26
CA GLY A 287 -2.22 8.99 -7.15
C GLY A 287 -3.27 9.92 -7.75
N ASN A 288 -3.61 11.00 -7.06
CA ASN A 288 -4.73 11.89 -7.43
C ASN A 288 -4.58 12.51 -8.84
N ASN A 289 -3.33 12.66 -9.30
CA ASN A 289 -3.00 13.19 -10.64
C ASN A 289 -2.61 12.09 -11.65
N ASN A 290 -2.77 10.81 -11.29
CA ASN A 290 -2.34 9.71 -12.15
C ASN A 290 -3.37 9.45 -13.26
N PRO A 291 -3.00 9.57 -14.56
CA PRO A 291 -3.92 9.30 -15.66
C PRO A 291 -4.44 7.86 -15.68
N ALA A 292 -3.77 6.92 -15.00
CA ALA A 292 -4.22 5.55 -14.81
C ALA A 292 -5.54 5.45 -14.03
N ALA A 293 -5.97 6.48 -13.29
CA ALA A 293 -7.30 6.52 -12.65
C ALA A 293 -8.43 6.15 -13.62
N LYS A 294 -8.34 6.62 -14.88
CA LYS A 294 -9.29 6.27 -15.94
C LYS A 294 -9.27 4.79 -16.32
N VAL A 295 -8.10 4.16 -16.28
CA VAL A 295 -7.94 2.71 -16.54
C VAL A 295 -8.66 1.92 -15.46
N TYR A 296 -8.40 2.23 -14.19
CA TYR A 296 -9.01 1.56 -13.06
C TYR A 296 -10.53 1.75 -13.02
N GLY A 297 -11.03 2.96 -13.29
CA GLY A 297 -12.47 3.22 -13.44
C GLY A 297 -13.12 2.34 -14.51
N ARG A 298 -12.47 2.17 -15.68
CA ARG A 298 -12.97 1.26 -16.74
C ARG A 298 -12.89 -0.22 -16.37
N VAL A 299 -12.01 -0.62 -15.45
CA VAL A 299 -11.97 -2.00 -14.93
C VAL A 299 -13.09 -2.25 -13.94
N GLY A 300 -13.53 -1.22 -13.19
CA GLY A 300 -14.58 -1.33 -12.19
C GLY A 300 -14.15 -0.92 -10.78
N PHE A 301 -13.04 -0.21 -10.63
CA PHE A 301 -12.66 0.42 -9.37
C PHE A 301 -13.53 1.64 -9.09
N LYS A 302 -13.97 1.80 -7.84
CA LYS A 302 -14.94 2.83 -7.46
C LYS A 302 -14.29 4.16 -7.03
N GLY A 303 -15.03 5.25 -7.20
CA GLY A 303 -14.66 6.57 -6.66
C GLY A 303 -13.45 7.22 -7.32
N LEU A 304 -13.03 6.76 -8.50
CA LEU A 304 -11.93 7.35 -9.25
C LEU A 304 -12.47 8.37 -10.26
N GLY A 305 -12.16 9.66 -10.04
CA GLY A 305 -12.46 10.74 -10.99
C GLY A 305 -13.90 11.26 -10.98
N GLY A 306 -14.66 11.03 -9.90
CA GLY A 306 -16.01 11.58 -9.70
C GLY A 306 -16.08 12.55 -8.51
N SER A 307 -17.06 13.45 -8.52
CA SER A 307 -17.32 14.40 -7.42
C SER A 307 -18.13 13.80 -6.27
N THR A 308 -18.82 12.68 -6.51
CA THR A 308 -19.68 12.06 -5.51
C THR A 308 -18.86 11.17 -4.58
N PRO A 309 -18.92 11.39 -3.25
CA PRO A 309 -18.30 10.51 -2.28
C PRO A 309 -18.79 9.07 -2.46
N VAL A 310 -17.87 8.11 -2.40
CA VAL A 310 -18.19 6.69 -2.42
C VAL A 310 -17.74 6.08 -1.10
N GLU A 311 -18.64 5.37 -0.43
CA GLU A 311 -18.32 4.67 0.82
C GLU A 311 -17.14 3.71 0.62
N GLY A 312 -16.17 3.80 1.55
CA GLY A 312 -14.93 3.02 1.52
C GLY A 312 -13.90 3.49 0.49
N VAL A 313 -14.09 4.65 -0.14
CA VAL A 313 -13.09 5.34 -0.96
C VAL A 313 -12.61 6.55 -0.18
N GLU A 314 -11.31 6.60 0.10
CA GLU A 314 -10.74 7.59 1.04
C GLU A 314 -9.47 8.23 0.48
N PRO A 315 -9.18 9.50 0.81
CA PRO A 315 -7.88 10.12 0.58
C PRO A 315 -6.82 9.53 1.52
N TRP A 316 -5.68 9.18 0.95
CA TRP A 316 -4.49 8.68 1.65
C TRP A 316 -3.28 9.50 1.24
N SER A 317 -2.33 9.66 2.15
CA SER A 317 -1.12 10.44 1.88
C SER A 317 0.11 9.75 2.45
N GLU A 318 1.20 9.80 1.70
CA GLU A 318 2.55 9.47 2.14
C GLU A 318 3.34 10.76 2.35
N ILE A 319 3.67 11.07 3.60
CA ILE A 319 4.42 12.27 3.96
C ILE A 319 5.82 11.86 4.40
N GLY A 320 6.83 12.44 3.74
CA GLY A 320 8.23 12.21 4.04
C GLY A 320 8.77 13.11 5.16
N PHE A 321 10.00 12.80 5.59
CA PHE A 321 10.76 13.58 6.55
C PHE A 321 12.12 13.98 5.97
N ASP A 322 12.78 14.98 6.59
CA ASP A 322 14.08 15.52 6.15
C ASP A 322 15.11 14.41 5.87
N ARG A 323 15.47 14.27 4.59
CA ARG A 323 16.34 13.23 4.05
C ARG A 323 17.78 13.28 4.58
N ASN A 324 18.20 14.39 5.21
CA ASN A 324 19.49 14.47 5.88
C ASN A 324 19.48 13.86 7.28
N GLN A 325 18.31 13.55 7.83
CA GLN A 325 18.14 13.05 9.19
C GLN A 325 17.52 11.64 9.24
N VAL A 326 17.12 11.09 8.10
CA VAL A 326 16.46 9.78 8.00
C VAL A 326 17.14 8.87 6.98
N GLU A 327 17.00 7.56 7.18
CA GLU A 327 17.45 6.54 6.24
C GLU A 327 16.26 6.10 5.39
N LEU A 328 16.29 6.41 4.09
CA LEU A 328 15.24 6.00 3.17
C LEU A 328 15.13 4.47 3.10
N GLY A 329 13.90 3.99 3.16
CA GLY A 329 13.55 2.61 2.92
C GLY A 329 13.00 2.39 1.50
N GLN A 330 12.09 1.43 1.40
CA GLN A 330 11.45 0.98 0.15
C GLN A 330 9.94 0.85 0.35
N TRP A 331 9.18 0.96 -0.73
CA TRP A 331 7.71 0.85 -0.74
C TRP A 331 7.24 -0.50 -1.27
#